data_AF-Q099R3-F1
#
_entry.id   AF-Q099R3-F1
#
_cell.length_a   1.000
_cell.length_b   1.000
_cell.length_c   1.000
_cell.angle_alpha   90.00
_cell.angle_beta   90.00
_cell.angle_gamma   90.00
#
_symmetry.space_group_name_H-M   'P 1'
#
loop_
_entity.id
_entity.type
_entity.pdbx_description
1 polymer ?
#
loop_
_entity_poly.entity_id
_entity_poly.type
_entity_poly.pdbx_seq_one_letter_code
_entity_poly.pdbx_strand_id
1 'polypeptide(L)'
;MAEHDSGRKRARPPIASQGVVALLERWVSQLERGSSRAALEPEAPSPPNLHDPSRQDPEPFSETWSEEGLPKPDIHPSPGRTPAEANPPASRAEQEQASAARAARAEIRPQGAVFTLPGPTQIVLAHEDGKLIHSGTIGIRGPCAPSREEWLGLGLKKAQALALEFVLVWFGAPFDAATGGEEPCWGTWPFSGRAFIEVLAHWKHLDAAAFNARLGRWGVDVTLGQPAAPSSLTVIDTEQGRPLGGREALSLLGKDARLFAALAHAGRERSAQLAQLRFIAEKTLPTLLARAGQEPPAAESSPELALTPRMLALLLHAELRLGFRGSAKLAALAREDAGRPRAEEHAAQRFAAELYAFGRPREAAEVRRILYSPELATALA
;
A
#
# COMPACT_ATOMS: atom_id res chain seq x y z
N MET A 1 -34.63 43.34 -25.80
CA MET A 1 -34.01 44.44 -25.03
C MET A 1 -34.36 44.27 -23.56
N ALA A 2 -33.40 43.79 -22.77
CA ALA A 2 -33.28 44.01 -21.33
C ALA A 2 -31.92 43.41 -20.93
N GLU A 3 -30.90 44.26 -20.90
CA GLU A 3 -29.64 43.99 -20.21
C GLU A 3 -29.91 43.91 -18.72
N HIS A 4 -29.36 42.89 -18.05
CA HIS A 4 -29.23 42.91 -16.60
C HIS A 4 -27.77 42.71 -16.21
N ASP A 5 -27.24 43.80 -15.71
CA ASP A 5 -25.94 43.98 -15.07
C ASP A 5 -25.85 43.16 -13.77
N SER A 6 -24.82 42.34 -13.65
CA SER A 6 -24.29 41.96 -12.33
C SER A 6 -22.79 41.65 -12.43
N GLY A 7 -22.03 42.67 -12.84
CA GLY A 7 -20.60 42.73 -12.54
C GLY A 7 -20.37 43.01 -11.06
N ARG A 8 -19.76 42.05 -10.34
CA ARG A 8 -18.87 42.21 -9.15
C ARG A 8 -18.73 40.88 -8.39
N LYS A 9 -18.05 39.89 -8.97
CA LYS A 9 -17.36 38.86 -8.15
C LYS A 9 -16.02 39.43 -7.74
N ARG A 10 -15.94 39.99 -6.53
CA ARG A 10 -14.67 40.38 -5.89
C ARG A 10 -13.76 39.15 -5.85
N ALA A 11 -12.66 39.19 -6.60
CA ALA A 11 -11.56 38.25 -6.42
C ALA A 11 -11.07 38.39 -4.97
N ARG A 12 -11.13 37.30 -4.20
CA ARG A 12 -10.48 37.25 -2.89
C ARG A 12 -8.96 37.38 -3.13
N PRO A 13 -8.24 38.19 -2.33
CA PRO A 13 -6.80 38.24 -2.44
C PRO A 13 -6.22 36.85 -2.18
N PRO A 14 -5.14 36.46 -2.88
CA PRO A 14 -4.46 35.20 -2.59
C PRO A 14 -4.00 35.21 -1.13
N ILE A 15 -4.31 34.13 -0.42
CA ILE A 15 -3.85 33.92 0.95
C ILE A 15 -2.31 33.96 0.91
N ALA A 16 -1.71 34.86 1.70
CA ALA A 16 -0.26 35.00 1.75
C ALA A 16 0.37 33.64 2.11
N SER A 17 1.15 33.10 1.17
CA SER A 17 1.74 31.75 1.22
C SER A 17 2.52 31.48 2.51
N GLN A 18 3.13 32.51 3.11
CA GLN A 18 3.90 32.40 4.35
C GLN A 18 3.04 31.98 5.56
N GLY A 19 1.79 32.44 5.64
CA GLY A 19 0.90 32.07 6.76
C GLY A 19 0.44 30.61 6.68
N VAL A 20 0.24 30.09 5.47
CA VAL A 20 -0.12 28.69 5.24
C VAL A 20 1.09 27.78 5.48
N VAL A 21 2.28 28.17 5.03
CA VAL A 21 3.53 27.44 5.29
C VAL A 21 3.81 27.34 6.79
N ALA A 22 3.72 28.45 7.55
CA ALA A 22 3.91 28.42 9.00
C ALA A 22 2.88 27.54 9.73
N LEU A 23 1.64 27.50 9.23
CA LEU A 23 0.57 26.68 9.81
C LEU A 23 0.77 25.19 9.47
N LEU A 24 1.27 24.87 8.29
CA LEU A 24 1.67 23.53 7.87
C LEU A 24 2.91 23.04 8.62
N GLU A 25 3.95 23.87 8.77
CA GLU A 25 5.13 23.55 9.58
C GLU A 25 4.75 23.30 11.04
N ARG A 26 3.83 24.11 11.60
CA ARG A 26 3.30 23.88 12.94
C ARG A 26 2.50 22.58 13.03
N TRP A 27 1.69 22.25 12.01
CA TRP A 27 0.90 21.03 11.98
C TRP A 27 1.79 19.78 11.82
N VAL A 28 2.78 19.82 10.93
CA VAL A 28 3.81 18.78 10.78
C VAL A 28 4.60 18.61 12.07
N SER A 29 5.05 19.71 12.69
CA SER A 29 5.72 19.67 14.00
C SER A 29 4.82 19.14 15.13
N GLN A 30 3.50 19.26 15.00
CA GLN A 30 2.54 18.65 15.94
C GLN A 30 2.33 17.16 15.67
N LEU A 31 2.39 16.71 14.42
CA LEU A 31 2.38 15.29 14.07
C LEU A 31 3.66 14.60 14.54
N GLU A 32 4.82 15.21 14.32
CA GLU A 32 6.13 14.73 14.78
C GLU A 32 6.19 14.64 16.32
N ARG A 33 5.59 15.60 17.04
CA ARG A 33 5.46 15.57 18.51
C ARG A 33 4.38 14.60 19.01
N GLY A 34 3.37 14.31 18.20
CA GLY A 34 2.27 13.39 18.52
C GLY A 34 2.71 11.93 18.52
N SER A 35 3.69 11.57 17.69
CA SER A 35 4.29 10.23 17.62
C SER A 35 5.12 9.85 18.86
N SER A 36 5.41 10.80 19.76
CA SER A 36 6.10 10.55 21.03
C SER A 36 5.16 10.17 22.19
N ARG A 37 3.84 10.09 21.98
CA ARG A 37 2.85 9.89 23.05
C ARG A 37 2.54 8.41 23.35
N ALA A 38 3.51 7.52 23.15
CA ALA A 38 3.48 6.14 23.63
C ALA A 38 4.03 6.00 25.08
N ALA A 39 4.28 7.10 25.79
CA ALA A 39 4.82 7.10 27.16
C ALA A 39 4.02 7.97 28.14
N LEU A 40 2.69 7.86 28.11
CA LEU A 40 1.85 8.29 29.23
C LEU A 40 1.00 7.09 29.64
N GLU A 41 1.56 6.31 30.56
CA GLU A 41 0.79 5.37 31.38
C GLU A 41 -0.38 6.13 32.02
N PRO A 42 -1.60 5.58 32.02
CA PRO A 42 -2.63 6.08 32.91
C PRO A 42 -2.26 5.67 34.33
N GLU A 43 -1.96 6.64 35.19
CA GLU A 43 -1.90 6.45 36.65
C GLU A 43 -3.17 5.72 37.10
N ALA A 44 -3.03 4.45 37.47
CA ALA A 44 -4.04 3.73 38.21
C ALA A 44 -3.79 3.94 39.72
N PRO A 45 -4.85 4.20 40.51
CA PRO A 45 -4.72 4.48 41.94
C PRO A 45 -4.29 3.21 42.69
N SER A 46 -3.29 3.34 43.56
CA SER A 46 -2.83 2.25 44.43
C SER A 46 -3.89 1.85 45.47
N PRO A 47 -4.06 0.54 45.74
CA PRO A 47 -4.52 0.04 47.03
C PRO A 47 -3.42 -0.80 47.73
N PRO A 48 -3.58 -1.08 49.03
CA PRO A 48 -2.48 -1.06 49.99
C PRO A 48 -1.74 -2.39 50.17
N ASN A 49 -0.52 -2.26 50.66
CA ASN A 49 0.35 -3.32 51.17
C ASN A 49 -0.36 -4.26 52.16
N LEU A 50 -0.29 -5.56 51.88
CA LEU A 50 -0.31 -6.62 52.89
C LEU A 50 0.78 -7.64 52.55
N HIS A 51 1.76 -7.76 53.44
CA HIS A 51 2.70 -8.87 53.52
C HIS A 51 1.95 -10.19 53.78
N ASP A 52 2.27 -11.27 53.06
CA ASP A 52 3.03 -12.42 53.60
C ASP A 52 3.36 -13.44 52.47
N PRO A 53 4.46 -14.21 52.56
CA PRO A 53 5.08 -14.95 51.45
C PRO A 53 4.56 -16.40 51.38
N SER A 54 4.27 -16.88 50.18
CA SER A 54 4.14 -18.33 49.92
C SER A 54 4.18 -18.63 48.41
N ARG A 55 5.28 -19.28 48.01
CA ARG A 55 5.43 -20.29 46.95
C ARG A 55 5.22 -19.92 45.46
N GLN A 56 6.38 -20.03 44.78
CA GLN A 56 6.67 -20.88 43.61
C GLN A 56 6.33 -20.35 42.21
N ASP A 57 7.35 -19.71 41.63
CA ASP A 57 7.57 -19.57 40.19
C ASP A 57 7.87 -20.94 39.53
N PRO A 58 7.32 -21.24 38.34
CA PRO A 58 7.91 -22.19 37.43
C PRO A 58 8.83 -21.49 36.42
N GLU A 59 10.06 -21.98 36.31
CA GLU A 59 11.13 -21.48 35.45
C GLU A 59 10.83 -21.54 33.94
N PRO A 60 11.48 -20.65 33.14
CA PRO A 60 11.46 -20.72 31.69
C PRO A 60 12.36 -21.85 31.15
N PHE A 61 11.82 -22.58 30.17
CA PHE A 61 12.49 -23.64 29.42
C PHE A 61 13.82 -23.16 28.83
N SER A 62 14.90 -23.79 29.29
CA SER A 62 16.23 -23.73 28.71
C SER A 62 16.40 -24.89 27.72
N GLU A 63 16.60 -24.60 26.43
CA GLU A 63 17.14 -25.58 25.49
C GLU A 63 18.61 -25.26 25.23
N THR A 64 19.46 -26.01 25.94
CA THR A 64 20.87 -26.21 25.64
C THR A 64 21.00 -27.11 24.41
N TRP A 65 21.60 -26.61 23.33
CA TRP A 65 22.16 -27.46 22.28
C TRP A 65 23.68 -27.41 22.38
N SER A 66 24.23 -28.56 22.75
CA SER A 66 25.66 -28.82 22.90
C SER A 66 26.41 -28.74 21.57
N GLU A 67 27.56 -28.07 21.60
CA GLU A 67 28.62 -28.22 20.62
C GLU A 67 29.22 -29.63 20.74
N GLU A 68 29.14 -30.45 19.69
CA GLU A 68 30.17 -31.47 19.40
C GLU A 68 30.01 -32.01 17.97
N GLY A 69 31.07 -31.84 17.17
CA GLY A 69 31.45 -32.78 16.10
C GLY A 69 30.85 -32.60 14.70
N LEU A 70 31.39 -31.67 13.90
CA LEU A 70 31.40 -31.79 12.43
C LEU A 70 32.76 -31.35 11.84
N PRO A 71 33.27 -32.04 10.80
CA PRO A 71 34.66 -31.95 10.35
C PRO A 71 34.96 -30.67 9.56
N LYS A 72 36.20 -30.18 9.71
CA LYS A 72 36.77 -29.08 8.91
C LYS A 72 36.67 -29.41 7.41
N PRO A 73 36.13 -28.50 6.56
CA PRO A 73 36.38 -28.59 5.13
C PRO A 73 37.77 -28.02 4.82
N ASP A 74 38.50 -28.79 4.02
CA ASP A 74 39.82 -28.45 3.50
C ASP A 74 39.85 -27.10 2.79
N ILE A 75 40.83 -26.28 3.19
CA ILE A 75 41.18 -25.03 2.52
C ILE A 75 41.86 -25.40 1.20
N HIS A 76 41.09 -25.46 0.12
CA HIS A 76 41.65 -25.33 -1.22
C HIS A 76 41.90 -23.85 -1.51
N PRO A 77 43.13 -23.45 -1.87
CA PRO A 77 43.40 -22.08 -2.30
C PRO A 77 42.72 -21.86 -3.66
N SER A 78 41.68 -21.02 -3.70
CA SER A 78 41.17 -20.49 -4.97
C SER A 78 42.26 -19.66 -5.65
N PRO A 79 42.57 -19.90 -6.94
CA PRO A 79 43.54 -19.10 -7.66
C PRO A 79 42.96 -17.71 -7.95
N GLY A 80 43.70 -16.68 -7.55
CA GLY A 80 43.74 -15.34 -8.15
C GLY A 80 42.41 -14.61 -8.33
N ARG A 81 41.94 -13.92 -7.28
CA ARG A 81 41.14 -12.70 -7.50
C ARG A 81 42.06 -11.61 -8.02
N THR A 82 41.93 -11.28 -9.30
CA THR A 82 42.44 -10.04 -9.88
C THR A 82 41.77 -8.83 -9.21
N PRO A 83 42.47 -7.69 -9.07
CA PRO A 83 41.89 -6.48 -8.49
C PRO A 83 40.95 -5.79 -9.48
N ALA A 84 39.77 -5.42 -8.99
CA ALA A 84 38.84 -4.44 -9.59
C ALA A 84 38.47 -4.66 -11.07
N GLU A 85 37.46 -5.49 -11.31
CA GLU A 85 36.53 -5.21 -12.41
C GLU A 85 35.79 -3.91 -12.07
N ALA A 86 36.39 -2.79 -12.45
CA ALA A 86 35.67 -1.54 -12.56
C ALA A 86 34.57 -1.77 -13.61
N ASN A 87 33.32 -1.58 -13.20
CA ASN A 87 32.20 -1.58 -14.14
C ASN A 87 32.55 -0.70 -15.35
N PRO A 88 32.22 -1.13 -16.59
CA PRO A 88 32.51 -0.34 -17.77
C PRO A 88 31.94 1.08 -17.60
N PRO A 89 32.67 2.11 -18.06
CA PRO A 89 32.20 3.48 -17.96
C PRO A 89 30.84 3.60 -18.65
N ALA A 90 29.90 4.27 -17.97
CA ALA A 90 28.56 4.52 -18.50
C ALA A 90 28.65 5.10 -19.92
N SER A 91 27.83 4.57 -20.83
CA SER A 91 27.77 5.06 -22.19
C SER A 91 27.38 6.53 -22.21
N ARG A 92 27.75 7.24 -23.28
CA ARG A 92 27.38 8.65 -23.46
C ARG A 92 25.85 8.87 -23.33
N ALA A 93 25.05 7.93 -23.84
CA ALA A 93 23.60 7.98 -23.73
C ALA A 93 23.11 7.87 -22.28
N GLU A 94 23.69 6.97 -21.47
CA GLU A 94 23.36 6.82 -20.05
C GLU A 94 23.77 8.06 -19.24
N GLN A 95 24.92 8.66 -19.57
CA GLN A 95 25.36 9.91 -18.93
C GLN A 95 24.44 11.09 -19.27
N GLU A 96 24.02 11.20 -20.53
CA GLU A 96 23.05 12.22 -20.96
C GLU A 96 21.70 12.02 -20.25
N GLN A 97 21.23 10.77 -20.14
CA GLN A 97 19.98 10.44 -19.45
C GLN A 97 20.07 10.72 -17.94
N ALA A 98 21.19 10.39 -17.29
CA ALA A 98 21.42 10.68 -15.87
C ALA A 98 21.54 12.19 -15.61
N SER A 99 22.18 12.94 -16.51
CA SER A 99 22.23 14.40 -16.44
C SER A 99 20.83 15.01 -16.54
N ALA A 100 20.03 14.55 -17.50
CA ALA A 100 18.64 15.00 -17.67
C ALA A 100 17.78 14.67 -16.45
N ALA A 101 17.86 13.45 -15.92
CA ALA A 101 17.14 13.04 -14.71
C ALA A 101 17.58 13.85 -13.49
N ARG A 102 18.87 14.17 -13.34
CA ARG A 102 19.39 15.02 -12.25
C ARG A 102 18.85 16.44 -12.35
N ALA A 103 18.88 17.04 -13.55
CA ALA A 103 18.33 18.36 -13.79
C ALA A 103 16.83 18.42 -13.50
N ALA A 104 16.08 17.40 -13.95
CA ALA A 104 14.67 17.28 -13.66
C ALA A 104 14.45 17.17 -12.13
N ARG A 105 15.10 16.22 -11.42
CA ARG A 105 14.91 16.07 -9.97
C ARG A 105 15.18 17.36 -9.18
N ALA A 106 16.05 18.24 -9.67
CA ALA A 106 16.29 19.54 -9.04
C ALA A 106 15.08 20.51 -9.11
N GLU A 107 14.12 20.28 -10.02
CA GLU A 107 12.85 21.00 -10.06
C GLU A 107 11.93 20.66 -8.89
N ILE A 108 12.12 19.49 -8.25
CA ILE A 108 11.42 19.10 -7.03
C ILE A 108 12.09 19.83 -5.87
N ARG A 109 11.44 20.89 -5.37
CA ARG A 109 11.99 21.78 -4.34
C ARG A 109 11.56 21.31 -2.95
N PRO A 110 12.47 20.74 -2.13
CA PRO A 110 12.17 20.44 -0.73
C PRO A 110 12.20 21.71 0.12
N GLN A 111 11.25 21.83 1.03
CA GLN A 111 11.13 22.86 2.07
C GLN A 111 10.70 22.16 3.36
N GLY A 112 11.69 21.68 4.13
CA GLY A 112 11.45 20.77 5.24
C GLY A 112 10.76 19.49 4.78
N ALA A 113 9.62 19.17 5.38
CA ALA A 113 8.77 18.03 5.04
C ALA A 113 7.97 18.21 3.73
N VAL A 114 7.93 19.42 3.16
CA VAL A 114 7.09 19.75 2.01
C VAL A 114 7.92 19.72 0.72
N PHE A 115 7.47 18.94 -0.26
CA PHE A 115 8.09 18.79 -1.58
C PHE A 115 7.19 19.44 -2.62
N THR A 116 7.69 20.51 -3.24
CA THR A 116 6.98 21.20 -4.33
C THR A 116 7.42 20.63 -5.67
N LEU A 117 6.48 20.00 -6.40
CA LEU A 117 6.69 19.49 -7.75
C LEU A 117 6.22 20.53 -8.79
N PRO A 118 6.62 20.41 -10.06
CA PRO A 118 6.04 21.23 -11.12
C PRO A 118 4.51 21.09 -11.20
N GLY A 119 3.81 22.20 -10.97
CA GLY A 119 2.34 22.27 -10.93
C GLY A 119 1.80 22.85 -9.61
N PRO A 120 0.47 22.77 -9.37
CA PRO A 120 -0.17 23.35 -8.19
C PRO A 120 -0.19 22.44 -6.95
N THR A 121 0.51 21.29 -6.99
CA THR A 121 0.44 20.26 -5.95
C THR A 121 1.76 20.14 -5.21
N GLN A 122 1.70 19.99 -3.89
CA GLN A 122 2.84 19.72 -3.01
C GLN A 122 2.59 18.43 -2.23
N ILE A 123 3.66 17.70 -1.95
CA ILE A 123 3.64 16.44 -1.22
C ILE A 123 4.28 16.64 0.14
N VAL A 124 3.63 16.16 1.20
CA VAL A 124 4.15 16.19 2.56
C VAL A 124 4.67 14.80 2.89
N LEU A 125 5.96 14.73 3.23
CA LEU A 125 6.61 13.51 3.67
C LEU A 125 6.95 13.60 5.16
N ALA A 126 6.82 12.50 5.88
CA ALA A 126 7.33 12.32 7.23
C ALA A 126 8.30 11.13 7.28
N HIS A 127 8.93 10.95 8.43
CA HIS A 127 9.70 9.75 8.73
C HIS A 127 9.07 8.98 9.88
N GLU A 128 8.89 7.67 9.71
CA GLU A 128 8.45 6.74 10.75
C GLU A 128 9.36 5.51 10.67
N ASP A 129 9.95 5.12 11.80
CA ASP A 129 10.91 4.00 11.88
C ASP A 129 12.03 4.04 10.82
N GLY A 130 12.54 5.25 10.52
CA GLY A 130 13.60 5.46 9.52
C GLY A 130 13.13 5.33 8.07
N LYS A 131 11.83 5.20 7.80
CA LYS A 131 11.24 5.12 6.46
C LYS A 131 10.48 6.38 6.12
N LEU A 132 10.53 6.79 4.86
CA LEU A 132 9.70 7.87 4.35
C LEU A 132 8.22 7.45 4.34
N ILE A 133 7.33 8.36 4.72
CA ILE A 133 5.88 8.13 4.62
C ILE A 133 5.21 9.34 4.00
N HIS A 134 4.31 9.08 3.04
CA HIS A 134 3.41 10.09 2.53
C HIS A 134 2.38 10.47 3.59
N SER A 135 2.52 11.66 4.17
CA SER A 135 1.65 12.16 5.24
C SER A 135 0.48 12.99 4.71
N GLY A 136 0.56 13.43 3.46
CA GLY A 136 -0.52 14.18 2.84
C GLY A 136 -0.13 14.89 1.56
N THR A 137 -1.14 15.43 0.89
CA THR A 137 -0.97 16.20 -0.34
C THR A 137 -1.69 17.54 -0.21
N ILE A 138 -0.98 18.62 -0.53
CA ILE A 138 -1.51 19.99 -0.58
C ILE A 138 -1.81 20.32 -2.04
N GLY A 139 -3.06 20.64 -2.37
CA GLY A 139 -3.47 21.00 -3.72
C GLY A 139 -4.92 20.60 -4.03
N ILE A 140 -5.40 20.97 -5.21
CA ILE A 140 -6.75 20.61 -5.67
C ILE A 140 -6.86 19.09 -5.70
N ARG A 141 -7.81 18.55 -4.93
CA ARG A 141 -8.24 17.16 -5.08
C ARG A 141 -8.94 17.04 -6.43
N GLY A 142 -8.29 16.37 -7.39
CA GLY A 142 -8.99 15.83 -8.55
C GLY A 142 -10.02 14.79 -8.10
N PRO A 143 -10.85 14.23 -9.01
CA PRO A 143 -11.77 13.17 -8.64
C PRO A 143 -11.01 12.04 -7.92
N CYS A 144 -11.30 11.85 -6.63
CA CYS A 144 -10.60 10.88 -5.80
C CYS A 144 -11.16 9.46 -5.94
N ALA A 145 -12.36 9.33 -6.50
CA ALA A 145 -13.07 8.07 -6.63
C ALA A 145 -13.39 7.79 -8.10
N PRO A 146 -13.11 6.57 -8.58
CA PRO A 146 -13.63 6.09 -9.86
C PRO A 146 -15.16 6.12 -9.89
N SER A 147 -15.71 6.48 -11.04
CA SER A 147 -17.14 6.34 -11.32
C SER A 147 -17.54 4.87 -11.43
N ARG A 148 -18.84 4.59 -11.23
CA ARG A 148 -19.41 3.25 -11.41
C ARG A 148 -19.16 2.67 -12.81
N GLU A 149 -19.18 3.52 -13.83
CA GLU A 149 -18.90 3.12 -15.21
C GLU A 149 -17.46 2.62 -15.38
N GLU A 150 -16.50 3.28 -14.73
CA GLU A 150 -15.09 2.87 -14.78
C GLU A 150 -14.88 1.54 -14.05
N TRP A 151 -15.58 1.27 -12.95
CA TRP A 151 -15.55 -0.03 -12.28
C TRP A 151 -16.07 -1.16 -13.18
N LEU A 152 -17.17 -0.92 -13.90
CA LEU A 152 -17.75 -1.89 -14.83
C LEU A 152 -16.86 -2.07 -16.08
N GLY A 153 -16.21 -1.00 -16.53
CA GLY A 153 -15.23 -1.02 -17.62
C GLY A 153 -14.00 -1.89 -17.36
N LEU A 154 -13.72 -2.22 -16.09
CA LEU A 154 -12.68 -3.19 -15.69
C LEU A 154 -13.12 -4.66 -15.82
N GLY A 155 -14.34 -4.93 -16.32
CA GLY A 155 -14.86 -6.30 -16.48
C GLY A 155 -15.42 -6.91 -15.20
N LEU A 156 -15.59 -6.13 -14.14
CA LEU A 156 -16.15 -6.59 -12.88
C LEU A 156 -17.67 -6.78 -12.97
N LYS A 157 -18.18 -7.88 -12.41
CA LYS A 157 -19.62 -8.08 -12.20
C LYS A 157 -20.14 -7.07 -11.19
N LYS A 158 -21.44 -6.73 -11.25
CA LYS A 158 -22.08 -5.75 -10.34
C LYS A 158 -21.80 -6.01 -8.85
N ALA A 159 -21.88 -7.28 -8.41
CA ALA A 159 -21.61 -7.66 -7.02
C ALA A 159 -20.13 -7.47 -6.63
N GLN A 160 -19.20 -7.78 -7.54
CA GLN A 160 -17.76 -7.60 -7.33
C GLN A 160 -17.38 -6.13 -7.27
N ALA A 161 -17.93 -5.32 -8.18
CA ALA A 161 -17.73 -3.87 -8.19
C ALA A 161 -18.24 -3.23 -6.90
N LEU A 162 -19.46 -3.59 -6.46
CA LEU A 162 -20.04 -3.08 -5.21
C LEU A 162 -19.19 -3.44 -3.98
N ALA A 163 -18.75 -4.71 -3.89
CA ALA A 163 -17.92 -5.19 -2.79
C ALA A 163 -16.56 -4.47 -2.75
N LEU A 164 -15.89 -4.38 -3.90
CA LEU A 164 -14.56 -3.77 -4.00
C LEU A 164 -14.61 -2.26 -3.75
N GLU A 165 -15.60 -1.57 -4.33
CA GLU A 165 -15.84 -0.15 -4.07
C GLU A 165 -16.02 0.11 -2.57
N PHE A 166 -16.89 -0.67 -1.90
CA PHE A 166 -17.11 -0.55 -0.46
C PHE A 166 -15.82 -0.74 0.34
N VAL A 167 -15.06 -1.80 0.06
CA VAL A 167 -13.83 -2.12 0.80
C VAL A 167 -12.79 -1.00 0.65
N LEU A 168 -12.59 -0.51 -0.58
CA LEU A 168 -11.60 0.52 -0.84
C LEU A 168 -12.00 1.88 -0.25
N VAL A 169 -13.30 2.24 -0.30
CA VAL A 169 -13.80 3.49 0.27
C VAL A 169 -13.64 3.55 1.79
N TRP A 170 -13.91 2.43 2.49
CA TRP A 170 -13.91 2.43 3.96
C TRP A 170 -12.60 1.97 4.59
N PHE A 171 -11.85 1.09 3.93
CA PHE A 171 -10.70 0.42 4.54
C PHE A 171 -9.42 0.52 3.72
N GLY A 172 -9.53 0.86 2.43
CA GLY A 172 -8.40 1.11 1.54
C GLY A 172 -7.64 2.39 1.90
N ALA A 173 -6.41 2.47 1.40
CA ALA A 173 -5.63 3.70 1.49
C ALA A 173 -6.02 4.68 0.35
N PRO A 174 -5.68 5.97 0.46
CA PRO A 174 -5.68 6.87 -0.68
C PRO A 174 -4.83 6.34 -1.84
N PHE A 175 -5.18 6.67 -3.08
CA PHE A 175 -4.40 6.24 -4.25
C PHE A 175 -2.97 6.79 -4.30
N ASP A 176 -2.72 7.92 -3.62
CA ASP A 176 -1.41 8.54 -3.47
C ASP A 176 -0.64 8.08 -2.22
N ALA A 177 -1.24 7.20 -1.39
CA ALA A 177 -0.56 6.68 -0.21
C ALA A 177 0.73 5.94 -0.59
N ALA A 178 1.80 6.21 0.14
CA ALA A 178 3.08 5.58 -0.07
C ALA A 178 3.86 5.43 1.25
N THR A 179 4.58 4.33 1.37
CA THR A 179 5.55 4.05 2.45
C THR A 179 6.87 3.64 1.81
N GLY A 180 7.98 4.21 2.28
CA GLY A 180 9.33 3.99 1.77
C GLY A 180 10.04 2.81 2.44
N GLY A 181 11.37 2.79 2.30
CA GLY A 181 12.22 1.68 2.76
C GLY A 181 12.79 0.85 1.60
N GLU A 182 13.35 -0.32 1.90
CA GLU A 182 13.93 -1.19 0.86
C GLU A 182 12.89 -1.79 -0.09
N GLU A 183 11.68 -2.00 0.42
CA GLU A 183 10.54 -2.46 -0.33
C GLU A 183 9.39 -1.45 -0.15
N PRO A 184 9.35 -0.37 -0.95
CA PRO A 184 8.33 0.64 -0.81
C PRO A 184 6.95 0.08 -1.16
N CYS A 185 5.93 0.60 -0.48
CA CYS A 185 4.53 0.33 -0.75
C CYS A 185 3.88 1.55 -1.41
N TRP A 186 2.93 1.34 -2.32
CA TRP A 186 2.21 2.42 -2.99
C TRP A 186 0.75 2.04 -3.27
N GLY A 187 -0.14 3.02 -3.16
CA GLY A 187 -1.50 2.94 -3.68
C GLY A 187 -2.58 2.54 -2.68
N THR A 188 -3.80 2.39 -3.20
CA THR A 188 -5.02 2.13 -2.43
C THR A 188 -5.05 0.72 -1.81
N TRP A 189 -4.39 -0.22 -2.47
CA TRP A 189 -3.89 -1.47 -1.90
C TRP A 189 -2.40 -1.24 -1.70
N PRO A 190 -1.80 -1.53 -0.53
CA PRO A 190 -0.39 -1.25 -0.28
C PRO A 190 0.51 -2.17 -1.13
N PHE A 191 0.63 -1.88 -2.43
CA PHE A 191 1.36 -2.71 -3.39
C PHE A 191 2.84 -2.57 -3.11
N SER A 192 3.52 -3.69 -2.87
CA SER A 192 4.97 -3.75 -2.66
C SER A 192 5.62 -4.74 -3.65
N GLY A 193 6.95 -4.71 -3.73
CA GLY A 193 7.74 -5.68 -4.47
C GLY A 193 7.24 -5.90 -5.90
N ARG A 194 6.92 -7.15 -6.25
CA ARG A 194 6.44 -7.48 -7.60
C ARG A 194 5.09 -6.85 -7.94
N ALA A 195 4.14 -6.82 -6.99
CA ALA A 195 2.82 -6.24 -7.24
C ALA A 195 2.93 -4.76 -7.60
N PHE A 196 3.79 -4.03 -6.89
CA PHE A 196 4.09 -2.65 -7.19
C PHE A 196 4.64 -2.44 -8.61
N ILE A 197 5.62 -3.26 -9.03
CA ILE A 197 6.21 -3.17 -10.38
C ILE A 197 5.17 -3.46 -11.46
N GLU A 198 4.33 -4.48 -11.26
CA GLU A 198 3.26 -4.81 -12.22
C GLU A 198 2.22 -3.69 -12.33
N VAL A 199 1.84 -3.05 -11.22
CA VAL A 199 0.93 -1.89 -11.26
C VAL A 199 1.53 -0.74 -12.07
N LEU A 200 2.81 -0.43 -11.88
CA LEU A 200 3.51 0.58 -12.68
C LEU A 200 3.56 0.18 -14.17
N ALA A 201 3.79 -1.09 -14.47
CA ALA A 201 3.78 -1.61 -15.84
C ALA A 201 2.40 -1.44 -16.48
N HIS A 202 1.33 -1.81 -15.76
CA HIS A 202 -0.04 -1.61 -16.21
C HIS A 202 -0.37 -0.14 -16.46
N TRP A 203 0.10 0.77 -15.60
CA TRP A 203 -0.08 2.19 -15.83
C TRP A 203 0.67 2.66 -17.09
N LYS A 204 1.94 2.31 -17.25
CA LYS A 204 2.70 2.67 -18.45
C LYS A 204 2.07 2.12 -19.73
N HIS A 205 1.49 0.91 -19.69
CA HIS A 205 0.75 0.34 -20.80
C HIS A 205 -0.54 1.10 -21.12
N LEU A 206 -1.27 1.50 -20.08
CA LEU A 206 -2.53 2.24 -20.22
C LEU A 206 -2.32 3.66 -20.75
N ASP A 207 -1.32 4.38 -20.22
CA ASP A 207 -0.99 5.75 -20.60
C ASP A 207 0.50 6.02 -20.41
N ALA A 208 1.27 5.70 -21.45
CA ALA A 208 2.72 5.92 -21.46
C ALA A 208 3.09 7.40 -21.37
N ALA A 209 2.25 8.30 -21.90
CA ALA A 209 2.53 9.73 -21.88
C ALA A 209 2.41 10.29 -20.46
N ALA A 210 1.33 9.97 -19.74
CA ALA A 210 1.15 10.35 -18.34
C ALA A 210 2.21 9.71 -17.44
N PHE A 211 2.52 8.43 -17.65
CA PHE A 211 3.59 7.74 -16.91
C PHE A 211 4.95 8.44 -17.10
N ASN A 212 5.35 8.70 -18.35
CA ASN A 212 6.63 9.33 -18.64
C ASN A 212 6.71 10.77 -18.12
N ALA A 213 5.60 11.51 -18.17
CA ALA A 213 5.52 12.86 -17.63
C ALA A 213 5.62 12.90 -16.09
N ARG A 214 5.16 11.85 -15.40
CA ARG A 214 5.12 11.81 -13.93
C ARG A 214 6.25 11.06 -13.26
N LEU A 215 6.80 10.03 -13.90
CA LEU A 215 7.86 9.17 -13.38
C LEU A 215 9.06 9.10 -14.32
N GLY A 216 8.83 8.89 -15.63
CA GLY A 216 9.87 8.76 -16.65
C GLY A 216 10.88 9.91 -16.64
N ARG A 217 10.40 11.15 -16.57
CA ARG A 217 11.24 12.36 -16.55
C ARG A 217 12.19 12.44 -15.35
N TRP A 218 11.89 11.73 -14.25
CA TRP A 218 12.75 11.66 -13.06
C TRP A 218 13.71 10.47 -13.11
N GLY A 219 13.71 9.72 -14.22
CA GLY A 219 14.54 8.54 -14.41
C GLY A 219 13.95 7.27 -13.80
N VAL A 220 12.62 7.21 -13.59
CA VAL A 220 11.92 5.97 -13.19
C VAL A 220 11.27 5.38 -14.43
N ASP A 221 11.59 4.15 -14.76
CA ASP A 221 10.99 3.45 -15.88
C ASP A 221 10.61 2.01 -15.56
N VAL A 222 9.64 1.48 -16.30
CA VAL A 222 9.21 0.08 -16.19
C VAL A 222 9.17 -0.58 -17.56
N THR A 223 9.74 -1.77 -17.65
CA THR A 223 9.63 -2.63 -18.82
C THR A 223 8.47 -3.60 -18.60
N LEU A 224 7.54 -3.62 -19.54
CA LEU A 224 6.40 -4.54 -19.51
C LEU A 224 6.89 -5.99 -19.63
N GLY A 225 6.40 -6.82 -18.71
CA GLY A 225 6.67 -8.25 -18.76
C GLY A 225 6.14 -8.87 -20.05
N GLN A 226 6.94 -9.73 -20.66
CA GLN A 226 6.52 -10.62 -21.73
C GLN A 226 6.12 -11.97 -21.13
N PRO A 227 5.42 -12.87 -21.85
CA PRO A 227 5.03 -14.18 -21.32
C PRO A 227 6.20 -14.98 -20.71
N ALA A 228 7.43 -14.75 -21.19
CA ALA A 228 8.65 -15.40 -20.73
C ALA A 228 9.45 -14.61 -19.65
N ALA A 229 9.09 -13.36 -19.35
CA ALA A 229 9.85 -12.52 -18.42
C ALA A 229 8.93 -11.56 -17.64
N PRO A 230 9.01 -11.50 -16.30
CA PRO A 230 8.20 -10.60 -15.51
C PRO A 230 8.52 -9.13 -15.79
N SER A 231 7.59 -8.24 -15.49
CA SER A 231 7.81 -6.79 -15.55
C SER A 231 8.99 -6.38 -14.65
N SER A 232 9.79 -5.42 -15.09
CA SER A 232 10.99 -4.97 -14.37
C SER A 232 11.01 -3.45 -14.19
N LEU A 233 11.44 -3.01 -13.01
CA LEU A 233 11.63 -1.60 -12.66
C LEU A 233 13.09 -1.21 -12.87
N THR A 234 13.28 -0.07 -13.50
CA THR A 234 14.58 0.59 -13.66
C THR A 234 14.51 1.99 -13.06
N VAL A 235 15.50 2.37 -12.25
CA VAL A 235 15.64 3.74 -11.73
C VAL A 235 17.05 4.22 -11.99
N ILE A 236 17.19 5.42 -12.57
CA ILE A 236 18.51 6.02 -12.82
C ILE A 236 19.09 6.50 -11.49
N ASP A 237 20.27 5.99 -11.14
CA ASP A 237 21.08 6.59 -10.09
C ASP A 237 21.74 7.85 -10.63
N THR A 238 21.29 9.01 -10.18
CA THR A 238 21.85 10.31 -10.61
C THR A 238 23.18 10.64 -9.96
N GLU A 239 23.63 9.90 -8.94
CA GLU A 239 24.97 10.08 -8.36
C GLU A 239 25.99 9.27 -9.14
N GLN A 240 25.68 7.99 -9.38
CA GLN A 240 26.56 7.05 -10.09
C GLN A 240 26.42 7.11 -11.61
N GLY A 241 25.37 7.76 -12.13
CA GLY A 241 25.14 7.93 -13.56
C GLY A 241 24.78 6.65 -14.30
N ARG A 242 24.19 5.66 -13.61
CA ARG A 242 23.84 4.34 -14.16
C ARG A 242 22.40 3.94 -13.86
N PRO A 243 21.76 3.14 -14.72
CA PRO A 243 20.47 2.54 -14.40
C PRO A 243 20.61 1.43 -13.35
N LEU A 244 19.76 1.44 -12.34
CA LEU A 244 19.60 0.37 -11.36
C LEU A 244 18.35 -0.45 -11.68
N GLY A 245 18.40 -1.76 -11.45
CA GLY A 245 17.28 -2.67 -11.66
C GLY A 245 16.87 -3.41 -10.38
N GLY A 246 15.66 -3.99 -10.39
CA GLY A 246 15.23 -4.92 -9.34
C GLY A 246 15.21 -4.31 -7.93
N ARG A 247 15.85 -4.98 -6.96
CA ARG A 247 15.85 -4.56 -5.54
C ARG A 247 16.58 -3.22 -5.33
N GLU A 248 17.63 -2.95 -6.09
CA GLU A 248 18.36 -1.68 -5.99
C GLU A 248 17.49 -0.51 -6.46
N ALA A 249 16.73 -0.70 -7.54
CA ALA A 249 15.79 0.28 -8.04
C ALA A 249 14.67 0.59 -7.04
N LEU A 250 14.11 -0.46 -6.40
CA LEU A 250 13.10 -0.31 -5.34
C LEU A 250 13.65 0.43 -4.12
N SER A 251 14.86 0.06 -3.68
CA SER A 251 15.54 0.68 -2.55
C SER A 251 15.82 2.17 -2.82
N LEU A 252 16.29 2.52 -4.02
CA LEU A 252 16.52 3.91 -4.39
C LEU A 252 15.20 4.71 -4.40
N LEU A 253 14.14 4.15 -5.00
CA LEU A 253 12.82 4.79 -5.04
C LEU A 253 12.23 5.03 -3.64
N GLY A 254 12.46 4.08 -2.71
CA GLY A 254 11.97 4.16 -1.33
C GLY A 254 12.82 5.00 -0.38
N LYS A 255 14.03 5.41 -0.78
CA LYS A 255 14.98 6.19 0.04
C LYS A 255 15.21 7.62 -0.47
N ASP A 256 15.22 7.84 -1.78
CA ASP A 256 15.33 9.18 -2.36
C ASP A 256 14.01 9.93 -2.17
N ALA A 257 14.02 10.94 -1.29
CA ALA A 257 12.81 11.68 -0.93
C ALA A 257 12.16 12.43 -2.10
N ARG A 258 12.92 12.86 -3.12
CA ARG A 258 12.37 13.53 -4.30
C ARG A 258 11.66 12.53 -5.21
N LEU A 259 12.28 11.37 -5.44
CA LEU A 259 11.65 10.28 -6.19
C LEU A 259 10.41 9.76 -5.47
N PHE A 260 10.49 9.60 -4.15
CA PHE A 260 9.37 9.16 -3.33
C PHE A 260 8.21 10.16 -3.35
N ALA A 261 8.49 11.46 -3.28
CA ALA A 261 7.49 12.50 -3.46
C ALA A 261 6.85 12.45 -4.87
N ALA A 262 7.64 12.20 -5.92
CA ALA A 262 7.13 12.02 -7.27
C ALA A 262 6.23 10.78 -7.40
N LEU A 263 6.57 9.68 -6.71
CA LEU A 263 5.75 8.48 -6.66
C LEU A 263 4.39 8.71 -5.98
N ALA A 264 4.39 9.34 -4.80
CA ALA A 264 3.15 9.71 -4.12
C ALA A 264 2.30 10.62 -5.02
N HIS A 265 2.90 11.66 -5.59
CA HIS A 265 2.22 12.57 -6.52
C HIS A 265 1.62 11.84 -7.73
N ALA A 266 2.34 10.87 -8.30
CA ALA A 266 1.90 10.08 -9.43
C ALA A 266 0.62 9.27 -9.15
N GLY A 267 0.36 8.86 -7.89
CA GLY A 267 -0.87 8.17 -7.49
C GLY A 267 -2.15 8.99 -7.69
N ARG A 268 -2.01 10.29 -7.95
CA ARG A 268 -3.12 11.20 -8.25
C ARG A 268 -3.50 11.22 -9.73
N GLU A 269 -2.67 10.65 -10.60
CA GLU A 269 -3.01 10.53 -12.02
C GLU A 269 -4.17 9.55 -12.22
N ARG A 270 -5.14 9.96 -13.04
CA ARG A 270 -6.33 9.13 -13.28
C ARG A 270 -5.95 7.76 -13.85
N SER A 271 -5.03 7.73 -14.81
CA SER A 271 -4.52 6.49 -15.39
C SER A 271 -3.76 5.62 -14.38
N ALA A 272 -3.07 6.23 -13.41
CA ALA A 272 -2.40 5.49 -12.33
C ALA A 272 -3.42 4.85 -11.39
N GLN A 273 -4.47 5.58 -11.01
CA GLN A 273 -5.58 5.07 -10.21
C GLN A 273 -6.26 3.89 -10.92
N LEU A 274 -6.59 4.04 -12.20
CA LEU A 274 -7.19 2.97 -13.00
C LEU A 274 -6.29 1.73 -13.09
N ALA A 275 -4.97 1.89 -13.22
CA ALA A 275 -4.03 0.79 -13.23
C ALA A 275 -3.99 0.03 -11.89
N GLN A 276 -4.01 0.75 -10.76
CA GLN A 276 -4.11 0.14 -9.42
C GLN A 276 -5.36 -0.74 -9.29
N LEU A 277 -6.52 -0.23 -9.73
CA LEU A 277 -7.79 -0.95 -9.64
C LEU A 277 -7.84 -2.15 -10.58
N ARG A 278 -7.34 -1.97 -11.81
CA ARG A 278 -7.24 -3.04 -12.80
C ARG A 278 -6.40 -4.18 -12.28
N PHE A 279 -5.27 -3.87 -11.64
CA PHE A 279 -4.42 -4.89 -11.03
C PHE A 279 -5.17 -5.69 -9.94
N ILE A 280 -5.91 -5.04 -9.05
CA ILE A 280 -6.74 -5.74 -8.05
C ILE A 280 -7.78 -6.63 -8.75
N ALA A 281 -8.47 -6.10 -9.77
CA ALA A 281 -9.50 -6.81 -10.51
C ALA A 281 -8.96 -8.02 -11.30
N GLU A 282 -7.75 -7.95 -11.84
CA GLU A 282 -7.15 -9.01 -12.68
C GLU A 282 -6.31 -10.01 -11.88
N LYS A 283 -5.72 -9.61 -10.76
CA LYS A 283 -4.77 -10.45 -10.00
C LYS A 283 -5.31 -10.88 -8.65
N THR A 284 -5.84 -9.94 -7.87
CA THR A 284 -6.30 -10.23 -6.50
C THR A 284 -7.65 -10.94 -6.53
N LEU A 285 -8.63 -10.37 -7.24
CA LEU A 285 -10.00 -10.87 -7.23
C LEU A 285 -10.13 -12.28 -7.83
N PRO A 286 -9.60 -12.62 -9.02
CA PRO A 286 -9.78 -13.95 -9.59
C PRO A 286 -9.10 -15.03 -8.74
N THR A 287 -7.94 -14.71 -8.17
CA THR A 287 -7.22 -15.60 -7.24
C THR A 287 -8.06 -15.86 -5.99
N LEU A 288 -8.67 -14.82 -5.42
CA LEU A 288 -9.54 -14.92 -4.26
C LEU A 288 -10.81 -15.73 -4.57
N LEU A 289 -11.44 -15.50 -5.74
CA LEU A 289 -12.63 -16.22 -6.17
C LEU A 289 -12.34 -17.70 -6.45
N ALA A 290 -11.25 -18.00 -7.15
CA ALA A 290 -10.82 -19.38 -7.41
C ALA A 290 -10.58 -20.13 -6.10
N ARG A 291 -9.94 -19.49 -5.12
CA ARG A 291 -9.73 -20.06 -3.78
C ARG A 291 -11.04 -20.25 -3.01
N ALA A 292 -11.96 -19.29 -3.07
CA ALA A 292 -13.26 -19.39 -2.43
C ALA A 292 -14.11 -20.52 -3.04
N GLY A 293 -14.02 -20.72 -4.35
CA GLY A 293 -14.70 -21.78 -5.10
C GLY A 293 -14.00 -23.15 -5.12
N GLN A 294 -12.75 -23.28 -4.62
CA GLN A 294 -12.09 -24.58 -4.53
C GLN A 294 -12.78 -25.48 -3.48
N GLU A 295 -13.35 -26.58 -3.96
CA GLU A 295 -13.78 -27.73 -3.16
C GLU A 295 -12.57 -28.36 -2.44
N PRO A 296 -12.69 -28.74 -1.16
CA PRO A 296 -11.73 -29.66 -0.57
C PRO A 296 -11.83 -31.02 -1.31
N PRO A 297 -10.70 -31.70 -1.58
CA PRO A 297 -10.74 -33.00 -2.24
C PRO A 297 -11.39 -34.03 -1.30
N ALA A 298 -12.49 -34.62 -1.77
CA ALA A 298 -13.17 -35.79 -1.21
C ALA A 298 -13.88 -35.60 0.15
N ALA A 299 -15.03 -34.93 0.14
CA ALA A 299 -16.18 -35.34 0.95
C ALA A 299 -17.47 -34.80 0.32
N GLU A 300 -18.45 -35.68 0.19
CA GLU A 300 -19.78 -35.52 -0.40
C GLU A 300 -20.39 -34.11 -0.26
N SER A 301 -20.82 -33.53 -1.39
CA SER A 301 -21.82 -32.45 -1.48
C SER A 301 -21.69 -31.34 -0.43
N SER A 302 -20.51 -30.71 -0.32
CA SER A 302 -20.40 -29.48 0.45
C SER A 302 -21.13 -28.36 -0.31
N PRO A 303 -22.13 -27.68 0.28
CA PRO A 303 -22.83 -26.60 -0.40
C PRO A 303 -21.86 -25.49 -0.81
N GLU A 304 -21.94 -25.06 -2.07
CA GLU A 304 -21.10 -23.98 -2.61
C GLU A 304 -21.26 -22.70 -1.78
N LEU A 305 -20.13 -22.03 -1.52
CA LEU A 305 -20.14 -20.74 -0.84
C LEU A 305 -20.88 -19.69 -1.70
N ALA A 306 -22.00 -19.19 -1.20
CA ALA A 306 -22.72 -18.11 -1.85
C ALA A 306 -21.89 -16.81 -1.84
N LEU A 307 -21.46 -16.36 -3.02
CA LEU A 307 -20.65 -15.14 -3.19
C LEU A 307 -21.53 -13.89 -3.31
N THR A 308 -22.23 -13.57 -2.22
CA THR A 308 -22.98 -12.31 -2.07
C THR A 308 -22.01 -11.10 -2.11
N PRO A 309 -22.48 -9.87 -2.42
CA PRO A 309 -21.63 -8.68 -2.32
C PRO A 309 -20.98 -8.51 -0.95
N ARG A 310 -21.69 -8.89 0.11
CA ARG A 310 -21.19 -8.81 1.49
C ARG A 310 -20.12 -9.88 1.78
N MET A 311 -20.32 -11.13 1.39
CA MET A 311 -19.29 -12.17 1.51
C MET A 311 -18.03 -11.80 0.70
N LEU A 312 -18.21 -11.24 -0.51
CA LEU A 312 -17.09 -10.72 -1.31
C LEU A 312 -16.34 -9.59 -0.60
N ALA A 313 -17.06 -8.65 0.01
CA ALA A 313 -16.45 -7.55 0.76
C ALA A 313 -15.68 -8.05 1.99
N LEU A 314 -16.22 -9.04 2.71
CA LEU A 314 -15.55 -9.67 3.85
C LEU A 314 -14.25 -10.37 3.41
N LEU A 315 -14.27 -11.14 2.33
CA LEU A 315 -13.08 -11.82 1.80
C LEU A 315 -12.03 -10.81 1.31
N LEU A 316 -12.44 -9.76 0.60
CA LEU A 316 -11.55 -8.69 0.14
C LEU A 316 -10.93 -7.92 1.31
N HIS A 317 -11.70 -7.61 2.35
CA HIS A 317 -11.18 -6.98 3.56
C HIS A 317 -10.18 -7.88 4.30
N ALA A 318 -10.49 -9.17 4.43
CA ALA A 318 -9.58 -10.13 5.03
C ALA A 318 -8.27 -10.24 4.23
N GLU A 319 -8.33 -10.26 2.90
CA GLU A 319 -7.14 -10.22 2.03
C GLU A 319 -6.35 -8.91 2.21
N LEU A 320 -7.02 -7.76 2.29
CA LEU A 320 -6.39 -6.45 2.47
C LEU A 320 -5.62 -6.36 3.80
N ARG A 321 -6.24 -6.80 4.91
CA ARG A 321 -5.70 -6.62 6.27
C ARG A 321 -4.76 -7.74 6.70
N LEU A 322 -5.04 -8.96 6.28
CA LEU A 322 -4.42 -10.18 6.82
C LEU A 322 -3.77 -11.03 5.72
N GLY A 323 -3.86 -10.60 4.46
CA GLY A 323 -3.41 -11.36 3.30
C GLY A 323 -4.16 -12.67 3.12
N PHE A 324 -3.53 -13.55 2.36
CA PHE A 324 -4.05 -14.87 2.03
C PHE A 324 -4.52 -15.68 3.25
N ARG A 325 -3.79 -15.63 4.37
CA ARG A 325 -4.15 -16.42 5.56
C ARG A 325 -5.50 -16.02 6.13
N GLY A 326 -5.82 -14.72 6.14
CA GLY A 326 -7.10 -14.23 6.63
C GLY A 326 -8.25 -14.56 5.70
N SER A 327 -8.09 -14.32 4.39
CA SER A 327 -9.13 -14.62 3.41
C SER A 327 -9.42 -16.12 3.31
N ALA A 328 -8.38 -16.96 3.34
CA ALA A 328 -8.53 -18.42 3.35
C ALA A 328 -9.25 -18.92 4.60
N LYS A 329 -8.91 -18.37 5.77
CA LYS A 329 -9.55 -18.72 7.04
C LYS A 329 -11.03 -18.35 7.05
N LEU A 330 -11.37 -17.14 6.62
CA LEU A 330 -12.76 -16.72 6.49
C LEU A 330 -13.52 -17.60 5.50
N ALA A 331 -12.92 -17.92 4.34
CA ALA A 331 -13.53 -18.83 3.37
C ALA A 331 -13.78 -20.23 3.95
N ALA A 332 -12.86 -20.76 4.77
CA ALA A 332 -13.05 -22.04 5.46
C ALA A 332 -14.24 -22.00 6.44
N LEU A 333 -14.30 -20.98 7.31
CA LEU A 333 -15.43 -20.78 8.23
C LEU A 333 -16.77 -20.68 7.47
N ALA A 334 -16.77 -19.96 6.35
CA ALA A 334 -17.97 -19.79 5.54
C ALA A 334 -18.43 -21.10 4.87
N ARG A 335 -17.51 -22.01 4.53
CA ARG A 335 -17.85 -23.35 4.03
C ARG A 335 -18.37 -24.27 5.13
N GLU A 336 -17.79 -24.23 6.32
CA GLU A 336 -18.28 -25.00 7.47
C GLU A 336 -19.72 -24.65 7.83
N ASP A 337 -20.07 -23.36 7.69
CA ASP A 337 -21.41 -22.86 7.97
C ASP A 337 -22.34 -22.90 6.74
N ALA A 338 -21.84 -23.29 5.56
CA ALA A 338 -22.64 -23.29 4.34
C ALA A 338 -23.87 -24.21 4.46
N GLY A 339 -25.01 -23.74 3.94
CA GLY A 339 -26.31 -24.41 4.07
C GLY A 339 -27.06 -24.12 5.38
N ARG A 340 -26.45 -23.46 6.37
CA ARG A 340 -27.14 -23.02 7.59
C ARG A 340 -27.92 -21.72 7.36
N PRO A 341 -29.04 -21.50 8.07
CA PRO A 341 -29.66 -20.17 8.13
C PRO A 341 -28.62 -19.15 8.61
N ARG A 342 -28.50 -18.02 7.90
CA ARG A 342 -27.55 -16.94 8.24
C ARG A 342 -26.08 -17.42 8.31
N ALA A 343 -25.70 -18.41 7.49
CA ALA A 343 -24.34 -18.94 7.37
C ALA A 343 -23.27 -17.84 7.28
N GLU A 344 -23.49 -16.85 6.41
CA GLU A 344 -22.58 -15.71 6.22
C GLU A 344 -22.40 -14.89 7.52
N GLU A 345 -23.48 -14.65 8.26
CA GLU A 345 -23.46 -13.91 9.51
C GLU A 345 -22.69 -14.67 10.59
N HIS A 346 -22.97 -15.97 10.73
CA HIS A 346 -22.28 -16.83 11.69
C HIS A 346 -20.77 -16.92 11.41
N ALA A 347 -20.38 -17.17 10.15
CA ALA A 347 -18.98 -17.26 9.77
C ALA A 347 -18.22 -15.95 10.04
N ALA A 348 -18.82 -14.81 9.69
CA ALA A 348 -18.22 -13.49 9.91
C ALA A 348 -18.14 -13.13 11.41
N GLN A 349 -19.16 -13.49 12.21
CA GLN A 349 -19.14 -13.29 13.66
C GLN A 349 -18.07 -14.14 14.34
N ARG A 350 -17.94 -15.43 13.96
CA ARG A 350 -16.86 -16.32 14.43
C ARG A 350 -15.49 -15.73 14.08
N PHE A 351 -15.31 -15.31 12.82
CA PHE A 351 -14.07 -14.69 12.38
C PHE A 351 -13.73 -13.42 13.16
N ALA A 352 -14.71 -12.53 13.39
CA ALA A 352 -14.52 -11.33 14.19
C ALA A 352 -14.20 -11.64 15.66
N ALA A 353 -14.85 -12.64 16.26
CA ALA A 353 -14.57 -13.07 17.63
C ALA A 353 -13.14 -13.60 17.78
N GLU A 354 -12.68 -14.39 16.81
CA GLU A 354 -11.30 -14.88 16.79
C GLU A 354 -10.30 -13.74 16.62
N LEU A 355 -10.53 -12.79 15.71
CA LEU A 355 -9.67 -11.60 15.57
C LEU A 355 -9.57 -10.83 16.89
N TYR A 356 -10.69 -10.64 17.58
CA TYR A 356 -10.70 -9.99 18.88
C TYR A 356 -9.86 -10.77 19.92
N ALA A 357 -10.03 -12.09 19.98
CA ALA A 357 -9.26 -12.97 20.87
C ALA A 357 -7.75 -12.95 20.57
N PHE A 358 -7.35 -12.77 19.31
CA PHE A 358 -5.95 -12.61 18.89
C PHE A 358 -5.43 -11.16 19.01
N GLY A 359 -6.11 -10.28 19.75
CA GLY A 359 -5.64 -8.91 19.98
C GLY A 359 -5.79 -7.97 18.78
N ARG A 360 -6.72 -8.27 17.86
CA ARG A 360 -7.05 -7.44 16.68
C ARG A 360 -8.47 -6.84 16.77
N PRO A 361 -8.76 -6.01 17.79
CA PRO A 361 -10.10 -5.49 18.03
C PRO A 361 -10.57 -4.53 16.93
N ARG A 362 -9.64 -3.82 16.27
CA ARG A 362 -9.96 -2.92 15.15
C ARG A 362 -10.49 -3.72 13.97
N GLU A 363 -9.76 -4.75 13.53
CA GLU A 363 -10.15 -5.60 12.40
C GLU A 363 -11.46 -6.34 12.70
N ALA A 364 -11.65 -6.80 13.94
CA ALA A 364 -12.92 -7.37 14.38
C ALA A 364 -14.09 -6.39 14.25
N ALA A 365 -13.90 -5.12 14.62
CA ALA A 365 -14.91 -4.08 14.45
C ALA A 365 -15.16 -3.74 12.97
N GLU A 366 -14.11 -3.71 12.14
CA GLU A 366 -14.22 -3.52 10.68
C GLU A 366 -15.03 -4.67 10.02
N VAL A 367 -14.79 -5.92 10.42
CA VAL A 367 -15.58 -7.08 9.96
C VAL A 367 -17.05 -6.93 10.33
N ARG A 368 -17.36 -6.52 11.58
CA ARG A 368 -18.75 -6.27 12.01
C ARG A 368 -19.38 -5.12 11.22
N ARG A 369 -18.62 -4.07 10.90
CA ARG A 369 -19.09 -2.97 10.06
C ARG A 369 -19.49 -3.45 8.67
N ILE A 370 -18.70 -4.31 8.04
CA ILE A 370 -19.03 -4.91 6.74
C ILE A 370 -20.28 -5.78 6.87
N LEU A 371 -20.33 -6.63 7.90
CA LEU A 371 -21.44 -7.56 8.12
C LEU A 371 -22.79 -6.84 8.22
N TYR A 372 -22.86 -5.75 8.97
CA TYR A 372 -24.10 -5.00 9.19
C TYR A 372 -24.29 -3.81 8.23
N SER A 373 -23.48 -3.71 7.17
CA SER A 373 -23.63 -2.66 6.18
C SER A 373 -24.90 -2.87 5.33
N PRO A 374 -25.82 -1.88 5.29
CA PRO A 374 -26.97 -1.90 4.37
C PRO A 374 -26.58 -1.69 2.91
N GLU A 375 -25.45 -1.03 2.63
CA GLU A 375 -24.94 -0.77 1.27
C GLU A 375 -24.56 -2.06 0.52
N LEU A 376 -24.25 -3.12 1.27
CA LEU A 376 -23.93 -4.46 0.75
C LEU A 376 -25.13 -5.41 0.78
N ALA A 377 -26.31 -4.94 1.22
CA ALA A 377 -27.51 -5.73 1.08
C ALA A 377 -27.80 -5.93 -0.41
N THR A 378 -27.92 -7.19 -0.83
CA THR A 378 -28.61 -7.49 -2.08
C THR A 378 -30.01 -6.90 -1.95
N ALA A 379 -30.32 -5.87 -2.76
CA ALA A 379 -31.71 -5.49 -2.96
C ALA A 379 -32.44 -6.79 -3.32
N LEU A 380 -33.41 -7.18 -2.49
CA LEU A 380 -34.36 -8.24 -2.85
C LEU A 380 -34.98 -7.79 -4.16
N ALA A 381 -34.52 -8.39 -5.25
CA ALA A 381 -35.10 -8.21 -6.57
C ALA A 381 -36.32 -9.12 -6.68
#